data_AF-A0A6C0KVS0-F1
#
_entry.id   AF-A0A6C0KVS0-F1
#
_cell.length_a   1.000
_cell.length_b   1.000
_cell.length_c   1.000
_cell.angle_alpha   90.00
_cell.angle_beta   90.00
_cell.angle_gamma   90.00
#
_symmetry.space_group_name_H-M   'P 1'
#
loop_
_entity.id
_entity.type
_entity.pdbx_description
1 polymer ?
#
loop_
_entity_poly.entity_id
_entity_poly.type
_entity_poly.pdbx_seq_one_letter_code
_entity_poly.pdbx_strand_id
1 'polypeptide(L)'
;MLLETCQLLYTAHWILFYPELQQHKSAIKFSKEQKQLEIPEYMWYAPDCETTGEATYRPCHPHHPCSVWTRECSGNYLWLAELGMELAREYRFRFKKVHSCEKHIQWLYDNLPLTIPMLPKKGFAIAMDEEYRISKNPIVCYRNYYRKGKSGLIHYTGRNVPHWF
;
A
#
# COMPACT_ATOMS: atom_id res chain seq x y z
N MET A 1 2.57 5.58 4.66
CA MET A 1 1.43 6.30 5.25
C MET A 1 0.21 5.41 5.08
N LEU A 2 -0.79 5.49 5.98
CA LEU A 2 -1.88 4.51 6.07
C LEU A 2 -2.73 4.42 4.81
N LEU A 3 -3.06 5.57 4.22
CA LEU A 3 -3.87 5.64 3.01
C LEU A 3 -3.19 4.92 1.83
N GLU A 4 -1.89 5.15 1.62
CA GLU A 4 -1.13 4.51 0.54
C GLU A 4 -0.99 3.01 0.77
N THR A 5 -0.80 2.57 2.02
CA THR A 5 -0.83 1.14 2.35
C THR A 5 -2.17 0.52 1.94
N CYS A 6 -3.27 1.17 2.30
CA CYS A 6 -4.62 0.74 1.94
C CYS A 6 -4.83 0.69 0.42
N GLN A 7 -4.41 1.73 -0.29
CA GLN A 7 -4.49 1.83 -1.74
C GLN A 7 -3.67 0.76 -2.46
N LEU A 8 -2.46 0.46 -1.99
CA LEU A 8 -1.62 -0.62 -2.57
C LEU A 8 -2.29 -1.99 -2.42
N LEU A 9 -2.85 -2.27 -1.25
CA LEU A 9 -3.54 -3.53 -0.95
C LEU A 9 -4.82 -3.67 -1.78
N TYR A 10 -5.71 -2.66 -1.80
CA TYR A 10 -6.89 -2.70 -2.68
C TYR A 10 -6.51 -2.78 -4.16
N THR A 11 -5.46 -2.08 -4.59
CA THR A 11 -4.97 -2.20 -5.97
C THR A 11 -4.58 -3.63 -6.31
N ALA A 12 -4.05 -4.42 -5.36
CA ALA A 12 -3.80 -5.83 -5.59
C ALA A 12 -5.09 -6.60 -5.89
N HIS A 13 -6.16 -6.40 -5.11
CA HIS A 13 -7.47 -7.02 -5.34
C HIS A 13 -8.03 -6.70 -6.73
N TRP A 14 -8.09 -5.40 -7.06
CA TRP A 14 -8.62 -4.92 -8.33
C TRP A 14 -7.83 -5.45 -9.53
N ILE A 15 -6.49 -5.41 -9.47
CA ILE A 15 -5.65 -5.82 -10.60
C ILE A 15 -5.62 -7.34 -10.78
N LEU A 16 -5.71 -8.11 -9.69
CA LEU A 16 -5.77 -9.56 -9.77
C LEU A 16 -7.15 -10.07 -10.22
N PHE A 17 -8.21 -9.29 -10.00
CA PHE A 17 -9.56 -9.58 -10.48
C PHE A 17 -9.78 -9.11 -11.93
N TYR A 18 -9.32 -7.90 -12.27
CA TYR A 18 -9.39 -7.28 -13.60
C TYR A 18 -7.98 -7.10 -14.19
N PRO A 19 -7.32 -8.18 -14.64
CA PRO A 19 -5.94 -8.13 -15.12
C PRO A 19 -5.74 -7.23 -16.34
N GLU A 20 -6.77 -7.01 -17.14
CA GLU A 20 -6.79 -6.12 -18.32
C GLU A 20 -6.46 -4.66 -17.97
N LEU A 21 -6.73 -4.21 -16.74
CA LEU A 21 -6.37 -2.88 -16.28
C LEU A 21 -4.86 -2.59 -16.40
N GLN A 22 -4.02 -3.63 -16.38
CA GLN A 22 -2.57 -3.50 -16.54
C GLN A 22 -2.15 -3.09 -17.96
N GLN A 23 -3.03 -3.25 -18.96
CA GLN A 23 -2.75 -2.83 -20.34
C GLN A 23 -2.69 -1.30 -20.46
N HIS A 24 -3.32 -0.57 -19.53
CA HIS A 24 -3.31 0.89 -19.52
C HIS A 24 -2.06 1.45 -18.83
N LYS A 25 -1.09 1.90 -19.65
CA LYS A 25 0.11 2.60 -19.15
C LYS A 25 -0.12 4.07 -18.82
N SER A 26 -1.11 4.71 -19.47
CA SER A 26 -1.49 6.09 -19.18
C SER A 26 -2.36 6.14 -17.92
N ALA A 27 -1.95 6.94 -16.93
CA ALA A 27 -2.71 7.16 -15.70
C ALA A 27 -4.14 7.68 -15.97
N ILE A 28 -4.31 8.51 -17.01
CA ILE A 28 -5.61 9.07 -17.40
C ILE A 28 -6.51 7.96 -17.95
N LYS A 29 -6.02 7.15 -18.89
CA LYS A 29 -6.80 6.03 -19.45
C LYS A 29 -7.15 5.01 -18.38
N PHE A 30 -6.17 4.66 -17.53
CA PHE A 30 -6.38 3.77 -16.39
C PHE A 30 -7.48 4.31 -15.46
N SER A 31 -7.42 5.59 -15.09
CA SER A 31 -8.44 6.20 -14.21
C SER A 31 -9.83 6.23 -14.86
N LYS A 32 -9.93 6.38 -16.18
CA LYS A 32 -11.21 6.35 -16.89
C LYS A 32 -11.79 4.94 -16.91
N GLU A 33 -10.96 3.94 -17.16
CA GLU A 33 -11.39 2.55 -17.27
C GLU A 33 -11.84 1.99 -15.91
N GLN A 34 -11.02 2.13 -14.87
CA GLN A 34 -11.34 1.57 -13.56
C GLN A 34 -12.65 2.09 -12.95
N LYS A 35 -13.04 3.32 -13.28
CA LYS A 35 -14.30 3.93 -12.81
C LYS A 35 -15.55 3.34 -13.46
N GLN A 36 -15.40 2.68 -14.62
CA GLN A 36 -16.50 2.01 -15.32
C GLN A 36 -16.69 0.57 -14.84
N LEU A 37 -15.72 0.02 -14.11
CA LEU A 37 -15.80 -1.33 -13.57
C LEU A 37 -16.66 -1.37 -12.31
N GLU A 38 -17.42 -2.44 -12.18
CA GLU A 38 -18.14 -2.74 -10.95
C GLU A 38 -17.17 -3.21 -9.85
N ILE A 39 -17.58 -3.02 -8.60
CA ILE A 39 -16.82 -3.55 -7.46
C ILE A 39 -17.04 -5.08 -7.46
N PRO A 40 -15.97 -5.90 -7.40
CA PRO A 40 -16.12 -7.35 -7.31
C PRO A 40 -16.99 -7.75 -6.11
N GLU A 41 -17.89 -8.73 -6.29
CA GLU A 41 -18.88 -9.12 -5.27
C GLU A 41 -18.26 -9.44 -3.91
N TYR A 42 -17.15 -10.17 -3.90
CA TYR A 42 -16.44 -10.53 -2.66
C TYR A 42 -15.89 -9.31 -1.90
N MET A 43 -15.77 -8.16 -2.55
CA MET A 43 -15.32 -6.89 -1.97
C MET A 43 -16.48 -6.01 -1.49
N TRP A 44 -17.75 -6.35 -1.76
CA TRP A 44 -18.91 -5.56 -1.29
C TRP A 44 -19.01 -5.46 0.23
N TYR A 45 -18.45 -6.44 0.95
CA TYR A 45 -18.42 -6.47 2.40
C TYR A 45 -17.19 -5.76 2.99
N ALA A 46 -16.33 -5.18 2.14
CA ALA A 46 -15.27 -4.31 2.62
C ALA A 46 -15.88 -3.02 3.19
N PRO A 47 -15.19 -2.33 4.11
CA PRO A 47 -15.71 -1.10 4.66
C PRO A 47 -15.94 -0.02 3.59
N ASP A 48 -16.94 0.83 3.82
CA ASP A 48 -17.23 1.97 2.95
C ASP A 48 -16.19 3.08 3.14
N CYS A 49 -15.76 3.64 2.01
CA CYS A 49 -14.96 4.85 1.98
C CYS A 49 -15.82 6.07 2.34
N GLU A 50 -15.45 6.77 3.41
CA GLU A 50 -16.20 7.95 3.91
C GLU A 50 -16.43 9.04 2.85
N THR A 51 -15.51 9.17 1.89
CA THR A 51 -15.56 10.21 0.85
C THR A 51 -16.43 9.86 -0.35
N THR A 52 -16.56 8.57 -0.69
CA THR A 52 -17.28 8.14 -1.91
C THR A 52 -18.55 7.37 -1.61
N GLY A 53 -18.69 6.82 -0.39
CA GLY A 53 -19.78 5.91 -0.03
C GLY A 53 -19.68 4.54 -0.71
N GLU A 54 -18.62 4.28 -1.46
CA GLU A 54 -18.38 2.99 -2.10
C GLU A 54 -17.62 2.05 -1.15
N ALA A 55 -17.95 0.76 -1.21
CA ALA A 55 -17.11 -0.27 -0.62
C ALA A 55 -15.73 -0.24 -1.31
N THR A 56 -14.65 -0.21 -0.52
CA THR A 56 -13.25 -0.23 -0.98
C THR A 56 -12.73 1.08 -1.58
N TYR A 57 -11.40 1.27 -1.58
CA TYR A 57 -10.77 2.29 -2.42
C TYR A 57 -10.59 1.76 -3.84
N ARG A 58 -10.87 2.62 -4.83
CA ARG A 58 -10.58 2.35 -6.25
C ARG A 58 -9.07 2.20 -6.49
N PRO A 59 -8.64 1.38 -7.47
CA PRO A 59 -7.23 1.08 -7.66
C PRO A 59 -6.46 2.29 -8.18
N CYS A 60 -5.19 2.39 -7.81
CA CYS A 60 -4.31 3.45 -8.28
C CYS A 60 -2.88 2.95 -8.49
N HIS A 61 -2.14 3.64 -9.37
CA HIS A 61 -0.72 3.38 -9.64
C HIS A 61 -0.36 1.88 -9.81
N PRO A 62 -1.03 1.11 -10.68
CA PRO A 62 -0.85 -0.34 -10.77
C PRO A 62 0.57 -0.76 -11.18
N HIS A 63 1.30 0.12 -11.86
CA HIS A 63 2.66 -0.11 -12.35
C HIS A 63 3.75 0.40 -11.40
N HIS A 64 3.38 1.05 -10.29
CA HIS A 64 4.37 1.48 -9.32
C HIS A 64 5.07 0.25 -8.72
N PRO A 65 6.41 0.27 -8.51
CA PRO A 65 7.15 -0.91 -8.06
C PRO A 65 6.58 -1.53 -6.78
N CYS A 66 6.10 -0.72 -5.83
CA CYS A 66 5.45 -1.24 -4.62
C CYS A 66 4.08 -1.88 -4.90
N SER A 67 3.30 -1.39 -5.88
CA SER A 67 2.02 -2.00 -6.26
C SER A 67 2.24 -3.35 -6.91
N VAL A 68 3.28 -3.46 -7.75
CA VAL A 68 3.69 -4.73 -8.38
C VAL A 68 4.15 -5.72 -7.32
N TRP A 69 5.04 -5.29 -6.43
CA TRP A 69 5.55 -6.10 -5.34
C TRP A 69 4.44 -6.62 -4.42
N THR A 70 3.50 -5.76 -4.03
CA THR A 70 2.39 -6.12 -3.13
C THR A 70 1.56 -7.28 -3.68
N ARG A 71 1.24 -7.26 -4.97
CA ARG A 71 0.40 -8.29 -5.60
C ARG A 71 1.16 -9.50 -6.13
N GLU A 72 2.49 -9.52 -6.00
CA GLU A 72 3.33 -10.58 -6.56
C GLU A 72 3.12 -11.93 -5.84
N CYS A 73 2.88 -11.90 -4.52
CA CYS A 73 2.59 -13.08 -3.73
C CYS A 73 1.94 -12.73 -2.38
N SER A 74 1.27 -13.70 -1.76
CA SER A 74 0.61 -13.51 -0.46
C SER A 74 1.58 -13.10 0.64
N GLY A 75 2.82 -13.58 0.64
CA GLY A 75 3.83 -13.16 1.63
C GLY A 75 4.17 -11.66 1.58
N ASN A 76 4.18 -11.05 0.38
CA ASN A 76 4.38 -9.60 0.23
C ASN A 76 3.14 -8.82 0.69
N TYR A 77 1.96 -9.29 0.26
CA TYR A 77 0.67 -8.69 0.62
C TYR A 77 0.47 -8.68 2.13
N LEU A 78 0.62 -9.83 2.80
CA LEU A 78 0.41 -9.97 4.23
C LEU A 78 1.38 -9.12 5.03
N TRP A 79 2.66 -9.06 4.62
CA TRP A 79 3.62 -8.17 5.25
C TRP A 79 3.20 -6.69 5.19
N LEU A 80 2.64 -6.25 4.06
CA LEU A 80 2.15 -4.88 3.91
C LEU A 80 0.88 -4.64 4.74
N ALA A 81 -0.01 -5.61 4.84
CA ALA A 81 -1.20 -5.55 5.69
C ALA A 81 -0.82 -5.47 7.18
N GLU A 82 0.13 -6.30 7.64
CA GLU A 82 0.70 -6.25 8.99
C GLU A 82 1.34 -4.90 9.29
N LEU A 83 2.15 -4.38 8.35
CA LEU A 83 2.69 -3.02 8.46
C LEU A 83 1.57 -1.99 8.57
N GLY A 84 0.48 -2.14 7.81
CA GLY A 84 -0.70 -1.28 7.91
C GLY A 84 -1.31 -1.28 9.32
N MET A 85 -1.44 -2.44 9.95
CA MET A 85 -1.96 -2.57 11.31
C MET A 85 -1.06 -1.87 12.33
N GLU A 86 0.26 -2.02 12.19
CA GLU A 86 1.24 -1.31 13.04
C GLU A 86 1.22 0.21 12.80
N LEU A 87 1.05 0.65 11.56
CA LEU A 87 0.88 2.07 11.24
C LEU A 87 -0.40 2.64 11.85
N ALA A 88 -1.49 1.87 11.89
CA ALA A 88 -2.74 2.28 12.54
C ALA A 88 -2.55 2.43 14.05
N ARG A 89 -1.84 1.48 14.68
CA ARG A 89 -1.47 1.56 16.10
C ARG A 89 -0.61 2.80 16.38
N GLU A 90 0.37 3.09 15.54
CA GLU A 90 1.21 4.28 15.68
C GLU A 90 0.41 5.58 15.44
N TYR A 91 -0.54 5.58 14.49
CA TYR A 91 -1.44 6.71 14.27
C TYR A 91 -2.30 7.00 15.51
N ARG A 92 -2.89 5.98 16.13
CA ARG A 92 -3.65 6.12 17.39
C ARG A 92 -2.75 6.64 18.51
N PHE A 93 -1.53 6.13 18.62
CA PHE A 93 -0.57 6.61 19.61
C PHE A 93 -0.26 8.10 19.41
N ARG A 94 0.01 8.52 18.17
CA ARG A 94 0.44 9.86 17.81
C ARG A 94 -0.67 10.90 17.89
N PHE A 95 -1.84 10.60 17.33
CA PHE A 95 -2.92 11.58 17.13
C PHE A 95 -4.11 11.39 18.07
N LYS A 96 -4.12 10.32 18.88
CA LYS A 96 -5.22 9.97 19.79
C LYS A 96 -6.57 9.83 19.09
N LYS A 97 -6.54 9.40 17.82
CA LYS A 97 -7.71 9.21 16.94
C LYS A 97 -7.54 7.91 16.16
N VAL A 98 -8.67 7.33 15.75
CA VAL A 98 -8.71 6.19 14.83
C VAL A 98 -8.65 6.73 13.40
N HIS A 99 -7.79 6.15 12.56
CA HIS A 99 -7.72 6.54 11.14
C HIS A 99 -8.84 5.85 10.36
N SER A 100 -9.47 6.54 9.41
CA SER A 100 -10.57 5.97 8.61
C SER A 100 -10.16 4.69 7.86
N CYS A 101 -8.92 4.63 7.36
CA CYS A 101 -8.37 3.41 6.74
C CYS A 101 -8.14 2.23 7.70
N GLU A 102 -8.19 2.39 9.03
CA GLU A 102 -7.88 1.29 9.96
C GLU A 102 -8.82 0.09 9.77
N LYS A 103 -10.14 0.33 9.68
CA LYS A 103 -11.13 -0.71 9.37
C LYS A 103 -10.87 -1.41 8.04
N HIS A 104 -10.39 -0.65 7.04
CA HIS A 104 -10.07 -1.21 5.72
C HIS A 104 -8.83 -2.10 5.80
N ILE A 105 -7.78 -1.68 6.51
CA ILE A 105 -6.58 -2.50 6.69
C ILE A 105 -6.92 -3.80 7.42
N GLN A 106 -7.78 -3.77 8.42
CA GLN A 106 -8.24 -4.98 9.09
C GLN A 106 -8.93 -5.93 8.08
N TRP A 107 -9.89 -5.43 7.31
CA TRP A 107 -10.55 -6.23 6.27
C TRP A 107 -9.54 -6.79 5.26
N LEU A 108 -8.58 -5.98 4.79
CA LEU A 108 -7.55 -6.39 3.85
C LEU A 108 -6.61 -7.45 4.45
N TYR A 109 -6.29 -7.37 5.74
CA TYR A 109 -5.52 -8.40 6.43
C TYR A 109 -6.26 -9.75 6.47
N ASP A 110 -7.58 -9.71 6.71
CA ASP A 110 -8.42 -10.90 6.81
C ASP A 110 -8.83 -11.48 5.45
N ASN A 111 -8.70 -10.71 4.36
CA ASN A 111 -9.18 -11.08 3.03
C ASN A 111 -8.06 -10.92 1.98
N LEU A 112 -7.45 -12.03 1.58
CA LEU A 112 -6.50 -12.03 0.46
C LEU A 112 -7.23 -11.93 -0.90
N PRO A 113 -6.58 -11.38 -1.95
CA PRO A 113 -7.09 -11.49 -3.31
C PRO A 113 -7.22 -12.96 -3.73
N LEU A 114 -8.34 -13.33 -4.35
CA LEU A 114 -8.70 -14.72 -4.66
C LEU A 114 -7.65 -15.49 -5.47
N THR A 115 -6.93 -14.80 -6.35
CA THR A 115 -5.97 -15.39 -7.31
C THR A 115 -4.51 -15.09 -6.97
N ILE A 116 -4.21 -14.56 -5.78
CA ILE A 116 -2.83 -14.23 -5.41
C ILE A 116 -1.99 -15.51 -5.26
N PRO A 117 -0.75 -15.56 -5.80
CA PRO A 117 0.13 -16.71 -5.61
C PRO A 117 0.49 -16.92 -4.13
N MET A 118 0.28 -18.13 -3.63
CA MET A 118 0.61 -18.50 -2.25
C MET A 118 2.10 -18.84 -2.12
N LEU A 119 2.93 -17.81 -1.91
CA LEU A 119 4.38 -17.93 -1.85
C LEU A 119 4.97 -17.11 -0.69
N PRO A 120 6.16 -17.49 -0.18
CA PRO A 120 6.87 -16.70 0.83
C PRO A 120 7.17 -15.28 0.36
N LYS A 121 7.30 -14.36 1.32
CA LYS A 121 7.66 -12.96 1.07
C LYS A 121 8.99 -12.85 0.32
N LYS A 122 9.00 -12.04 -0.74
CA LYS A 122 10.17 -11.73 -1.55
C LYS A 122 10.91 -10.48 -1.04
N GLY A 123 12.06 -10.17 -1.65
CA GLY A 123 12.82 -8.96 -1.33
C GLY A 123 12.02 -7.69 -1.64
N PHE A 124 12.23 -6.62 -0.87
CA PHE A 124 11.48 -5.38 -1.02
C PHE A 124 11.76 -4.68 -2.36
N ALA A 125 10.71 -4.13 -2.98
CA ALA A 125 10.87 -3.20 -4.09
C ALA A 125 11.65 -1.96 -3.66
N ILE A 126 12.51 -1.45 -4.55
CA ILE A 126 13.28 -0.22 -4.36
C ILE A 126 12.66 0.85 -5.26
N ALA A 127 11.74 1.63 -4.70
CA ALA A 127 11.05 2.72 -5.37
C ALA A 127 11.66 4.08 -4.96
N MET A 128 12.90 4.32 -5.37
CA MET A 128 13.64 5.57 -5.12
C MET A 128 14.61 5.85 -6.26
N ASP A 129 15.05 7.11 -6.37
CA ASP A 129 16.05 7.53 -7.35
C ASP A 129 17.41 6.87 -7.11
N GLU A 130 18.23 6.80 -8.16
CA GLU A 130 19.48 6.04 -8.16
C GLU A 130 20.49 6.56 -7.12
N GLU A 131 20.55 7.87 -6.90
CA GLU A 131 21.44 8.51 -5.92
C GLU A 131 21.25 7.99 -4.48
N TYR A 132 20.08 7.45 -4.15
CA TYR A 132 19.79 6.92 -2.82
C TYR A 132 20.16 5.44 -2.66
N ARG A 133 20.46 4.73 -3.77
CA ARG A 133 20.72 3.29 -3.81
C ARG A 133 22.18 2.96 -3.51
N ILE A 134 22.58 3.12 -2.26
CA ILE A 134 23.97 2.96 -1.81
C ILE A 134 24.37 1.52 -1.48
N SER A 135 23.47 0.54 -1.60
CA SER A 135 23.71 -0.85 -1.24
C SER A 135 22.75 -1.81 -1.96
N LYS A 136 23.07 -3.11 -1.95
CA LYS A 136 22.12 -4.17 -2.32
C LYS A 136 21.06 -4.42 -1.25
N ASN A 137 21.27 -3.96 -0.02
CA ASN A 137 20.31 -4.09 1.07
C ASN A 137 19.25 -2.97 0.98
N PRO A 138 17.96 -3.29 0.72
CA PRO A 138 16.91 -2.29 0.57
C PRO A 138 16.72 -1.43 1.82
N ILE A 139 16.93 -1.97 3.02
CA ILE A 139 16.80 -1.22 4.29
C ILE A 139 17.84 -0.11 4.35
N VAL A 140 19.09 -0.40 3.96
CA VAL A 140 20.16 0.59 3.94
C VAL A 140 19.84 1.71 2.96
N CYS A 141 19.35 1.38 1.77
CA CYS A 141 18.94 2.36 0.76
C CYS A 141 17.77 3.22 1.23
N TYR A 142 16.72 2.64 1.81
CA TYR A 142 15.58 3.40 2.33
C TYR A 142 15.97 4.32 3.48
N ARG A 143 16.83 3.87 4.41
CA ARG A 143 17.36 4.74 5.47
C ARG A 143 18.11 5.93 4.89
N ASN A 144 18.99 5.70 3.89
CA ASN A 144 19.68 6.78 3.19
C ASN A 144 18.70 7.74 2.49
N TYR A 145 17.68 7.21 1.81
CA TYR A 145 16.65 8.02 1.17
C TYR A 145 15.93 8.93 2.15
N TYR A 146 15.58 8.42 3.32
CA TYR A 146 14.93 9.24 4.34
C TYR A 146 15.85 10.30 4.95
N ARG A 147 17.13 9.99 5.16
CA ARG A 147 18.11 10.94 5.71
C ARG A 147 18.46 12.06 4.74
N LYS A 148 18.60 11.73 3.45
CA LYS A 148 19.11 12.66 2.42
C LYS A 148 18.01 13.31 1.60
N GLY A 149 16.97 12.56 1.22
CA GLY A 149 15.93 13.00 0.29
C GLY A 149 14.57 13.31 0.93
N LYS A 150 14.32 12.92 2.19
CA LYS A 150 13.01 13.09 2.84
C LYS A 150 13.07 13.65 4.26
N SER A 151 14.22 14.14 4.72
CA SER A 151 14.38 14.63 6.10
C SER A 151 13.42 15.77 6.42
N GLY A 152 13.15 16.66 5.47
CA GLY A 152 12.19 17.76 5.62
C GLY A 152 10.71 17.34 5.70
N LEU A 153 10.38 16.09 5.38
CA LEU A 153 9.01 15.56 5.51
C LEU A 153 8.76 14.87 6.85
N ILE A 154 9.80 14.65 7.64
CA ILE A 154 9.71 13.83 8.84
C ILE A 154 9.67 14.71 10.07
N HIS A 155 8.62 14.50 10.86
CA HIS A 155 8.50 15.07 12.19
C HIS A 155 8.14 13.96 13.17
N TYR A 156 9.01 13.71 14.15
CA TYR A 156 8.80 12.72 15.19
C TYR A 156 8.10 13.38 16.39
N THR A 157 7.00 12.78 16.83
CA THR A 157 6.23 13.26 17.99
C THR A 157 5.85 12.07 18.86
N GLY A 158 5.99 12.20 20.18
CA GLY A 158 5.62 11.15 21.14
C GLY A 158 6.59 9.97 21.23
N ARG A 159 7.58 9.87 20.33
CA ARG A 159 8.70 8.91 20.42
C ARG A 159 10.02 9.59 20.06
N ASN A 160 11.11 9.00 20.55
CA ASN A 160 12.46 9.41 20.18
C ASN A 160 12.73 9.16 18.69
N VAL A 161 13.58 10.01 18.12
CA VAL A 161 14.14 9.81 16.78
C VAL A 161 14.85 8.44 16.74
N PRO A 162 14.62 7.61 15.72
CA PRO A 162 15.25 6.29 15.65
C PRO A 162 16.76 6.44 15.44
N HIS A 163 17.54 5.54 16.05
CA HIS A 163 19.02 5.56 16.04
C HIS A 163 19.69 5.59 14.65
N TRP A 164 18.94 5.26 13.59
CA TRP A 164 19.47 5.17 12.23
C TRP A 164 19.22 6.41 11.39
N PHE A 165 18.40 7.34 11.87
CA PHE A 165 18.08 8.59 11.20
C PHE A 165 19.18 9.61 11.47
#